data_AF-A0AA88XPG3-F1
#
_entry.id   AF-A0AA88XPG3-F1
#
_cell.length_a   1.000
_cell.length_b   1.000
_cell.length_c   1.000
_cell.angle_alpha   90.00
_cell.angle_beta   90.00
_cell.angle_gamma   90.00
#
_symmetry.space_group_name_H-M   'P 1'
#
loop_
_entity.id
_entity.type
_entity.pdbx_description
1 polymer ?
#
loop_
_entity_poly.entity_id
_entity_poly.type
_entity_poly.pdbx_seq_one_letter_code
_entity_poly.pdbx_strand_id
1 'polypeptide(L)'
;MARNEEKQLGRLNRLHLKKIHDDYEKKNPRRPKLETLSSTDDIRQWIPSIKKDIDFCLKQLQVPCYPERKIAEINVRITHLQGEYKAFVRKLREIDPKIKEIPWQDRPYQDRKRTSAYDLEKELKSQGKNVREILGSNL
;
A
#
# COMPACT_ATOMS: atom_id res chain seq x y z
N MET A 1 -23.79 26.16 33.13
CA MET A 1 -23.21 25.05 32.33
C MET A 1 -21.76 24.90 32.74
N ALA A 2 -21.37 23.74 33.29
CA ALA A 2 -19.99 23.50 33.76
C ALA A 2 -18.99 23.45 32.59
N ARG A 3 -17.81 24.03 32.79
CA ARG A 3 -16.70 24.08 31.82
C ARG A 3 -16.18 22.64 31.58
N ASN A 4 -15.77 22.29 30.35
CA ASN A 4 -15.45 20.92 29.92
C ASN A 4 -14.42 20.18 30.80
N GLU A 5 -13.59 20.93 31.51
CA GLU A 5 -12.57 20.48 32.46
C GLU A 5 -13.17 19.80 33.71
N GLU A 6 -14.30 20.30 34.22
CA GLU A 6 -14.98 19.73 35.39
C GLU A 6 -15.64 18.38 35.08
N LYS A 7 -15.99 18.13 33.81
CA LYS A 7 -16.53 16.84 33.37
C LYS A 7 -15.49 15.72 33.47
N GLN A 8 -14.19 16.02 33.43
CA GLN A 8 -13.13 15.01 33.47
C GLN A 8 -12.85 14.47 34.89
N LEU A 9 -13.35 15.12 35.94
CA LEU A 9 -13.03 14.78 37.34
C LEU A 9 -13.95 13.72 37.97
N GLY A 10 -15.03 13.31 37.27
CA GLY A 10 -15.93 12.26 37.74
C GLY A 10 -15.33 10.86 37.56
N ARG A 11 -15.24 10.06 38.65
CA ARG A 11 -14.83 8.64 38.59
C ARG A 11 -15.63 7.82 37.56
N LEU A 12 -16.91 8.16 37.36
CA LEU A 12 -17.79 7.56 36.35
C LEU A 12 -17.38 7.90 34.91
N ASN A 13 -16.89 9.13 34.65
CA ASN A 13 -16.40 9.50 33.33
C ASN A 13 -15.12 8.74 32.98
N ARG A 14 -14.20 8.58 33.95
CA ARG A 14 -13.00 7.74 33.76
C ARG A 14 -13.34 6.28 33.41
N LEU A 15 -14.32 5.68 34.10
CA LEU A 15 -14.78 4.31 33.80
C LEU A 15 -15.39 4.22 32.39
N HIS A 16 -16.21 5.20 32.01
CA HIS A 16 -16.84 5.24 30.70
C HIS A 16 -15.83 5.43 29.56
N LEU A 17 -14.88 6.36 29.72
CA LEU A 17 -13.79 6.57 28.76
C LEU A 17 -12.91 5.33 28.65
N LYS A 18 -12.61 4.66 29.77
CA LYS A 18 -11.90 3.38 29.75
C LYS A 18 -12.68 2.32 28.98
N LYS A 19 -13.99 2.19 29.22
CA LYS A 19 -14.84 1.24 28.48
C LYS A 19 -14.85 1.53 26.98
N ILE A 20 -14.96 2.80 26.57
CA ILE A 20 -14.89 3.20 25.16
C ILE A 20 -13.53 2.82 24.56
N HIS A 21 -12.44 3.08 25.28
CA HIS A 21 -11.10 2.72 24.85
C HIS A 21 -10.94 1.20 24.71
N ASP A 22 -11.35 0.42 25.71
CA ASP A 22 -11.27 -1.04 25.69
C ASP A 22 -12.15 -1.63 24.58
N ASP A 23 -13.35 -1.07 24.34
CA ASP A 23 -14.23 -1.47 23.24
C ASP A 23 -13.62 -1.14 21.86
N TYR A 24 -12.88 -0.01 21.76
CA TYR A 24 -12.17 0.36 20.54
C TYR A 24 -10.98 -0.57 20.28
N GLU A 25 -10.17 -0.89 21.29
CA GLU A 25 -9.04 -1.82 21.18
C GLU A 25 -9.52 -3.24 20.82
N LYS A 26 -10.66 -3.67 21.37
CA LYS A 26 -11.27 -4.96 21.04
C LYS A 26 -11.74 -5.03 19.59
N LYS A 27 -12.28 -3.93 19.05
CA LYS A 27 -12.72 -3.84 17.65
C LYS A 27 -11.56 -3.68 16.67
N ASN A 28 -10.45 -3.07 17.11
CA ASN A 28 -9.27 -2.80 16.31
C ASN A 28 -8.05 -3.47 16.95
N PRO A 29 -8.00 -4.82 16.94
CA PRO A 29 -6.88 -5.54 17.53
C PRO A 29 -5.58 -5.17 16.82
N ARG A 30 -4.50 -5.09 17.60
CA ARG A 30 -3.16 -4.88 17.05
C ARG A 30 -2.80 -6.06 16.15
N ARG A 31 -2.09 -5.77 15.06
CA ARG A 31 -1.64 -6.81 14.13
C ARG A 31 -0.73 -7.80 14.87
N PRO A 32 -0.98 -9.12 14.74
CA PRO A 32 -0.14 -10.14 15.37
C PRO A 32 1.24 -10.21 14.71
N LYS A 33 2.20 -10.83 15.41
CA LYS A 33 3.55 -11.09 14.87
C LYS A 33 3.45 -12.15 13.76
N LEU A 34 4.31 -12.06 12.74
CA LEU A 34 4.30 -13.02 11.62
C LEU A 34 4.51 -14.46 12.09
N GLU A 35 5.32 -14.68 13.13
CA GLU A 35 5.59 -16.02 13.65
C GLU A 35 4.37 -16.71 14.25
N THR A 36 3.39 -15.93 14.71
CA THR A 36 2.14 -16.50 15.27
C THR A 36 1.12 -16.86 14.19
N LEU A 37 1.34 -16.46 12.93
CA LEU A 37 0.42 -16.70 11.83
C LEU A 37 0.84 -17.95 11.06
N SER A 38 0.06 -19.03 11.20
CA SER A 38 0.29 -20.31 10.51
C SER A 38 -0.72 -20.60 9.40
N SER A 39 -1.90 -19.96 9.44
CA SER A 39 -2.95 -20.13 8.43
C SER A 39 -2.83 -19.11 7.31
N THR A 40 -3.08 -19.55 6.07
CA THR A 40 -3.10 -18.67 4.89
C THR A 40 -4.19 -17.62 4.97
N ASP A 41 -5.38 -18.00 5.46
CA ASP A 41 -6.54 -17.10 5.54
C ASP A 41 -6.36 -16.02 6.60
N ASP A 42 -5.73 -16.37 7.74
CA ASP A 42 -5.38 -15.41 8.78
C ASP A 42 -4.41 -14.35 8.23
N ILE A 43 -3.41 -14.77 7.45
CA ILE A 43 -2.44 -13.85 6.83
C ILE A 43 -3.17 -12.93 5.83
N ARG A 44 -4.04 -13.49 4.99
CA ARG A 44 -4.82 -12.72 4.00
C ARG A 44 -5.74 -11.68 4.66
N GLN A 45 -6.30 -11.98 5.83
CA GLN A 45 -7.15 -11.04 6.56
C GLN A 45 -6.41 -9.74 6.93
N TRP A 46 -5.12 -9.84 7.24
CA TRP A 46 -4.31 -8.69 7.69
C TRP A 46 -3.72 -7.86 6.55
N ILE A 47 -3.58 -8.42 5.34
CA ILE A 47 -3.05 -7.73 4.15
C ILE A 47 -3.80 -6.42 3.84
N PRO A 48 -5.15 -6.39 3.80
CA PRO A 48 -5.91 -5.15 3.61
C PRO A 48 -5.68 -4.10 4.69
N SER A 49 -5.45 -4.51 5.95
CA SER A 49 -5.13 -3.57 7.04
C SER A 49 -3.81 -2.84 6.76
N ILE A 50 -2.78 -3.55 6.30
CA ILE A 50 -1.48 -2.94 5.96
C ILE A 50 -1.65 -1.92 4.82
N LYS A 51 -2.43 -2.28 3.80
CA LYS A 51 -2.72 -1.38 2.67
C LYS A 51 -3.43 -0.11 3.13
N LYS A 52 -4.44 -0.23 4.00
CA LYS A 52 -5.15 0.92 4.57
C LYS A 52 -4.21 1.86 5.34
N ASP A 53 -3.27 1.32 6.11
CA ASP A 53 -2.30 2.13 6.86
C ASP A 53 -1.33 2.87 5.92
N ILE A 54 -0.90 2.21 4.83
CA ILE A 54 -0.07 2.83 3.79
C ILE A 54 -0.85 3.95 3.11
N ASP A 55 -2.09 3.70 2.69
CA ASP A 55 -2.96 4.69 2.06
C ASP A 55 -3.21 5.89 2.98
N PHE A 56 -3.37 5.66 4.27
CA PHE A 56 -3.48 6.72 5.27
C PHE A 56 -2.21 7.58 5.30
N CYS A 57 -1.02 6.96 5.37
CA CYS A 57 0.25 7.70 5.35
C CYS A 57 0.44 8.50 4.06
N LEU A 58 0.07 7.93 2.91
CA LEU A 58 0.12 8.63 1.62
C LEU A 58 -0.83 9.84 1.58
N LYS A 59 -2.03 9.72 2.15
CA LYS A 59 -2.95 10.87 2.30
C LYS A 59 -2.39 11.94 3.23
N GLN A 60 -1.70 11.55 4.30
CA GLN A 60 -1.04 12.50 5.20
C GLN A 60 0.07 13.29 4.49
N LEU A 61 0.83 12.66 3.59
CA LEU A 61 1.86 13.36 2.80
C LEU A 61 1.30 14.42 1.83
N GLN A 62 0.03 14.33 1.44
CA GLN A 62 -0.61 15.31 0.57
C GLN A 62 -0.96 16.62 1.31
N VAL A 63 -0.81 16.67 2.64
CA VAL A 63 -1.06 17.88 3.43
C VAL A 63 0.07 18.89 3.19
N PRO A 64 -0.22 20.08 2.63
CA PRO A 64 0.80 20.98 2.10
C PRO A 64 1.67 21.66 3.16
N CYS A 65 1.20 21.75 4.41
CA CYS A 65 1.83 22.54 5.46
C CYS A 65 2.57 21.70 6.51
N TYR A 66 2.95 20.46 6.20
CA TYR A 66 3.72 19.66 7.14
C TYR A 66 5.20 20.06 7.20
N PRO A 67 5.76 20.22 8.41
CA PRO A 67 7.19 20.47 8.55
C PRO A 67 7.99 19.25 8.08
N GLU A 68 9.21 19.48 7.61
CA GLU A 68 10.10 18.42 7.08
C GLU A 68 10.28 17.25 8.06
N ARG A 69 10.38 17.55 9.37
CA ARG A 69 10.45 16.53 10.42
C ARG A 69 9.25 15.58 10.36
N LYS A 70 8.06 16.11 10.15
CA LYS A 70 6.83 15.31 10.09
C LYS A 70 6.76 14.48 8.81
N ILE A 71 7.20 15.05 7.70
CA ILE A 71 7.33 14.33 6.42
C ILE A 71 8.30 13.16 6.56
N ALA A 72 9.45 13.38 7.21
CA ALA A 72 10.43 12.32 7.48
C ALA A 72 9.85 11.19 8.35
N GLU A 73 9.12 11.53 9.42
CA GLU A 73 8.42 10.53 10.26
C GLU A 73 7.42 9.69 9.43
N ILE A 74 6.64 10.33 8.56
CA ILE A 74 5.66 9.64 7.72
C ILE A 74 6.38 8.73 6.70
N ASN A 75 7.47 9.17 6.11
CA ASN A 75 8.27 8.36 5.18
C ASN A 75 8.88 7.13 5.88
N VAL A 76 9.43 7.30 7.09
CA VAL A 76 9.91 6.18 7.91
C VAL A 76 8.76 5.21 8.18
N ARG A 77 7.56 5.71 8.50
CA ARG A 77 6.40 4.84 8.71
C ARG A 77 5.98 4.08 7.44
N ILE A 78 5.99 4.73 6.28
CA ILE A 78 5.69 4.10 4.98
C ILE A 78 6.69 2.97 4.69
N THR A 79 7.99 3.23 4.83
CA THR A 79 9.03 2.22 4.54
C THR A 79 8.89 0.99 5.44
N HIS A 80 8.59 1.21 6.73
CA HIS A 80 8.31 0.12 7.66
C HIS A 80 7.07 -0.69 7.26
N LEU A 81 5.94 -0.03 6.95
CA LEU A 81 4.71 -0.70 6.52
C LEU A 81 4.89 -1.47 5.19
N GLN A 82 5.68 -0.94 4.26
CA GLN A 82 6.04 -1.66 3.03
C GLN A 82 6.88 -2.91 3.32
N GLY A 83 7.82 -2.81 4.28
CA GLY A 83 8.59 -3.95 4.76
C GLY A 83 7.69 -5.03 5.39
N GLU A 84 6.75 -4.63 6.24
CA GLU A 84 5.74 -5.53 6.81
C GLU A 84 4.90 -6.20 5.72
N TYR A 85 4.38 -5.42 4.75
CA TYR A 85 3.63 -5.95 3.62
C TYR A 85 4.40 -7.03 2.86
N LYS A 86 5.66 -6.74 2.50
CA LYS A 86 6.54 -7.69 1.81
C LYS A 86 6.77 -8.95 2.64
N ALA A 87 6.95 -8.82 3.96
CA ALA A 87 7.14 -9.95 4.86
C ALA A 87 5.88 -10.83 4.96
N PHE A 88 4.68 -10.23 5.04
CA PHE A 88 3.41 -10.95 5.04
C PHE A 88 3.20 -11.72 3.73
N VAL A 89 3.47 -11.09 2.58
CA VAL A 89 3.38 -11.77 1.27
C VAL A 89 4.42 -12.88 1.14
N ARG A 90 5.63 -12.70 1.68
CA ARG A 90 6.65 -13.76 1.71
C ARG A 90 6.17 -14.96 2.54
N LYS A 91 5.67 -14.74 3.76
CA LYS A 91 5.10 -15.79 4.61
C LYS A 91 3.93 -16.50 3.92
N LEU A 92 3.07 -15.75 3.23
CA LEU A 92 1.95 -16.32 2.47
C LEU A 92 2.44 -17.28 1.37
N ARG A 93 3.51 -16.91 0.66
CA ARG A 93 4.14 -17.78 -0.36
C ARG A 93 4.86 -18.99 0.23
N GLU A 94 5.41 -18.87 1.43
CA GLU A 94 6.01 -20.01 2.16
C GLU A 94 4.97 -21.07 2.50
N ILE A 95 3.76 -20.66 2.90
CA ILE A 95 2.68 -21.59 3.28
C ILE A 95 1.95 -22.14 2.06
N ASP A 96 1.65 -21.30 1.06
CA ASP A 96 1.01 -21.73 -0.19
C ASP A 96 1.77 -21.20 -1.44
N PRO A 97 2.62 -22.04 -2.04
CA PRO A 97 3.39 -21.70 -3.23
C PRO A 97 2.54 -21.42 -4.48
N LYS A 98 1.25 -21.77 -4.49
CA LYS A 98 0.36 -21.52 -5.64
C LYS A 98 -0.14 -20.08 -5.71
N ILE A 99 0.02 -19.30 -4.64
CA ILE A 99 -0.47 -17.92 -4.56
C ILE A 99 0.45 -17.00 -5.37
N LYS A 100 -0.07 -16.52 -6.51
CA LYS A 100 0.60 -15.54 -7.39
C LYS A 100 0.40 -14.09 -6.94
N GLU A 101 0.24 -13.81 -5.64
CA GLU A 101 0.18 -12.42 -5.18
C GLU A 101 1.55 -11.77 -5.40
N ILE A 102 1.57 -10.69 -6.17
CA ILE A 102 2.80 -9.94 -6.49
C ILE A 102 3.02 -8.96 -5.34
N PRO A 103 4.12 -9.08 -4.56
CA PRO A 103 4.45 -8.11 -3.54
C PRO A 103 4.51 -6.70 -4.12
N TRP A 104 4.36 -5.69 -3.27
CA TRP A 104 4.51 -4.30 -3.67
C TRP A 104 5.94 -4.12 -4.18
N GLN A 105 6.05 -4.02 -5.50
CA GLN A 105 7.29 -3.64 -6.17
C GLN A 105 7.15 -2.17 -6.54
N ASP A 106 8.22 -1.42 -6.34
CA ASP A 106 8.33 -0.09 -6.91
C ASP A 106 8.21 -0.30 -8.41
N ARG A 107 7.03 0.01 -8.96
CA ARG A 107 6.83 -0.04 -10.41
C ARG A 107 7.85 0.96 -10.94
N PRO A 108 8.91 0.53 -11.65
CA PRO A 108 9.69 1.51 -12.37
C PRO A 108 8.69 2.25 -13.24
N TYR A 109 8.69 3.58 -13.18
CA TYR A 109 8.01 4.36 -14.20
C TYR A 109 8.56 3.80 -15.51
N GLN A 110 7.70 3.10 -16.26
CA GLN A 110 7.98 2.83 -17.65
C GLN A 110 8.00 4.22 -18.23
N ASP A 111 9.21 4.75 -18.49
CA ASP A 111 9.36 5.82 -19.44
C ASP A 111 8.48 5.39 -20.60
N ARG A 112 7.45 6.19 -20.90
CA ARG A 112 6.75 6.06 -22.17
C ARG A 112 7.85 6.31 -23.18
N LYS A 113 8.53 5.24 -23.62
CA LYS A 113 9.36 5.27 -24.80
C LYS A 113 8.39 5.82 -25.84
N ARG A 114 8.56 7.09 -26.18
CA ARG A 114 8.04 7.62 -27.42
C ARG A 114 8.74 6.73 -28.44
N THR A 115 8.07 5.66 -28.86
CA THR A 115 8.48 4.90 -30.02
C THR A 115 8.42 5.92 -31.13
N SER A 116 9.57 6.54 -31.40
CA SER A 116 9.73 7.37 -32.57
C SER A 116 9.44 6.46 -33.75
N ALA A 117 8.72 6.96 -34.76
CA ALA A 117 8.43 6.17 -35.96
C ALA A 117 9.70 5.53 -36.57
N TYR A 118 10.86 6.16 -36.32
CA TYR A 118 12.19 5.65 -36.64
C TYR A 118 12.53 4.28 -36.04
N ASP A 119 12.14 4.01 -34.79
CA ASP A 119 12.47 2.75 -34.11
C ASP A 119 11.62 1.59 -34.66
N LEU A 120 10.34 1.86 -34.95
CA LEU A 120 9.43 0.90 -35.59
C LEU A 120 9.87 0.58 -37.04
N GLU A 121 10.34 1.58 -37.78
CA GLU A 121 10.79 1.39 -39.16
C GLU A 121 12.07 0.55 -39.23
N LYS A 122 12.96 0.69 -38.25
CA LYS A 122 14.18 -0.11 -38.14
C LYS A 122 13.87 -1.57 -37.79
N GLU A 123 12.88 -1.80 -36.94
CA GLU A 123 12.43 -3.13 -36.55
C GLU A 123 11.72 -3.85 -37.71
N LEU A 124 10.87 -3.15 -38.47
CA LEU A 124 10.22 -3.66 -39.69
C LEU A 124 11.22 -3.97 -40.83
N LYS A 125 12.24 -3.12 -41.00
CA LYS A 125 13.34 -3.39 -41.95
C LYS A 125 14.18 -4.60 -41.54
N SER A 126 14.41 -4.81 -40.23
CA SER A 126 15.11 -6.00 -39.73
C SER A 126 14.34 -7.31 -39.99
N GLN A 127 13.00 -7.23 -40.08
CA GLN A 127 12.13 -8.36 -40.42
C GLN A 127 11.87 -8.52 -41.93
N GLY A 128 12.58 -7.76 -42.77
CA GLY A 128 12.49 -7.88 -44.23
C GLY A 128 11.18 -7.38 -44.84
N LYS A 129 10.34 -6.67 -44.09
CA LYS A 129 9.03 -6.18 -44.57
C LYS A 129 9.16 -4.76 -45.10
N ASN A 130 8.71 -4.53 -46.34
CA ASN A 130 8.75 -3.22 -46.98
C ASN A 130 7.46 -2.44 -46.67
N VAL A 131 7.59 -1.24 -46.08
CA VAL A 131 6.46 -0.41 -45.64
C VAL A 131 5.51 -0.04 -46.78
N ARG A 132 6.00 -0.06 -48.04
CA ARG A 132 5.19 0.23 -49.24
C ARG A 132 4.15 -0.84 -49.57
N GLU A 133 4.33 -2.09 -49.12
CA GLU A 133 3.35 -3.17 -49.40
C GLU A 133 2.11 -3.08 -48.49
N ILE A 134 2.24 -2.49 -47.30
CA ILE A 134 1.17 -2.47 -46.31
C ILE A 134 0.13 -1.36 -46.59
N LEU A 135 0.53 -0.28 -47.28
CA LEU A 135 -0.34 0.87 -47.58
C LEU A 135 -0.93 0.85 -49.00
N GLY A 136 -0.63 -0.18 -49.80
CA GLY A 136 -1.06 -0.29 -51.20
C GLY A 136 -2.21 -1.27 -51.48
N SER A 137 -2.86 -1.81 -50.44
CA SER A 137 -3.90 -2.87 -50.59
C SER A 137 -5.30 -2.41 -50.21
N ASN A 138 -5.63 -1.13 -50.41
CA ASN A 138 -7.00 -0.63 -50.34
C ASN A 138 -7.21 0.39 -51.48
N LEU A 139 -7.36 -0.12 -52.69
CA LEU A 139 -8.08 0.51 -53.80
C LEU A 139 -8.85 -0.59 -54.54
#